data_AF-A0A4Y2U865-F1
#
_entry.id   AF-A0A4Y2U865-F1
#
_cell.length_a   1.000
_cell.length_b   1.000
_cell.length_c   1.000
_cell.angle_alpha   90.00
_cell.angle_beta   90.00
_cell.angle_gamma   90.00
#
_symmetry.space_group_name_H-M   'P 1'
#
loop_
_entity.id
_entity.type
_entity.pdbx_description
1 polymer ?
#
loop_
_entity_poly.entity_id
_entity_poly.type
_entity_poly.pdbx_seq_one_letter_code
_entity_poly.pdbx_strand_id
1 'polypeptide(L)'
;MSIMHSDEFGQFQQESETLHTSRVATKWLQEHSSDFRHFHCPPKFPDMNIIEPIWVASQCAVQKRSQPPGTPMDLRAALKESWCEKPPG
;
A
#
# COMPACT_ATOMS: atom_id res chain seq x y z
N MET A 1 29.46 -4.59 8.09
CA MET A 1 28.55 -5.32 7.18
C MET A 1 27.42 -5.87 8.03
N SER A 2 26.21 -5.31 7.93
CA SER A 2 25.05 -5.88 8.64
C SER A 2 24.38 -6.87 7.69
N ILE A 3 24.32 -8.13 8.08
CA ILE A 3 23.58 -9.17 7.36
C ILE A 3 22.11 -8.84 7.61
N MET A 4 21.43 -8.33 6.58
CA MET A 4 19.98 -8.16 6.59
C MET A 4 19.38 -9.56 6.54
N HIS A 5 19.05 -10.11 7.70
CA HIS A 5 18.15 -11.25 7.78
C HIS A 5 16.80 -10.77 7.27
N SER A 6 16.42 -11.21 6.08
CA SER A 6 15.03 -11.14 5.65
C SER A 6 14.23 -11.87 6.72
N ASP A 7 13.43 -11.13 7.47
CA ASP A 7 12.45 -11.74 8.37
C ASP A 7 11.59 -12.66 7.49
N GLU A 8 11.42 -13.93 7.87
CA GLU A 8 10.58 -14.88 7.09
C GLU A 8 9.12 -14.42 7.01
N PHE A 9 8.78 -13.39 7.80
CA PHE A 9 7.49 -12.73 7.85
C PHE A 9 7.53 -11.38 7.13
N GLY A 10 6.51 -11.13 6.31
CA GLY A 10 6.32 -9.81 5.69
C GLY A 10 6.15 -8.70 6.73
N GLN A 11 6.50 -7.46 6.37
CA GLN A 11 6.24 -6.29 7.20
C GLN A 11 5.02 -5.54 6.66
N PHE A 12 4.04 -5.32 7.53
CA PHE A 12 2.84 -4.54 7.22
C PHE A 12 3.01 -3.11 7.75
N GLN A 13 3.07 -2.15 6.83
CA GLN A 13 3.14 -0.72 7.15
C GLN A 13 1.78 -0.07 6.85
N GLN A 14 1.27 0.69 7.80
CA GLN A 14 0.09 1.54 7.63
C GLN A 14 0.32 2.89 8.34
N GLU A 15 -0.44 3.91 7.96
CA GLU A 15 -0.36 5.23 8.56
C GLU A 15 -0.97 5.24 9.98
N SER A 16 -0.48 6.13 10.84
CA SER A 16 -0.90 6.21 12.24
C SER A 16 -2.21 7.00 12.45
N GLU A 17 -3.05 7.17 11.43
CA GLU A 17 -4.30 7.92 11.57
C GLU A 17 -5.22 7.28 12.63
N THR A 18 -6.03 8.12 13.30
CA THR A 18 -6.88 7.70 14.43
C THR A 18 -7.88 6.59 14.06
N LEU A 19 -8.21 6.44 12.78
CA LEU A 19 -9.09 5.36 12.28
C LEU A 19 -8.38 3.99 12.23
N HIS A 20 -7.08 3.95 11.96
CA HIS A 20 -6.28 2.71 11.91
C HIS A 20 -5.90 2.18 13.30
N THR A 21 -6.08 2.98 14.34
CA THR A 21 -5.82 2.61 15.75
C THR A 21 -7.09 2.24 16.53
N SER A 22 -8.20 1.99 15.82
CA SER A 22 -9.43 1.52 16.47
C SER A 22 -9.21 0.18 17.18
N ARG A 23 -9.95 -0.06 18.27
CA ARG A 23 -9.83 -1.30 19.06
C ARG A 23 -10.03 -2.57 18.23
N VAL A 24 -10.92 -2.52 17.24
CA VAL A 24 -11.18 -3.65 16.34
C VAL A 24 -9.97 -3.90 15.43
N ALA A 25 -9.43 -2.85 14.80
CA ALA A 25 -8.26 -2.96 13.93
C ALA A 25 -7.01 -3.44 14.71
N THR A 26 -6.76 -2.88 15.90
CA THR A 26 -5.63 -3.30 16.74
C THR A 26 -5.78 -4.74 17.22
N LYS A 27 -6.99 -5.18 17.58
CA LYS A 27 -7.25 -6.56 17.99
C LYS A 27 -6.97 -7.54 16.84
N TRP A 28 -7.41 -7.22 15.63
CA TRP A 28 -7.12 -8.04 14.45
C TRP A 28 -5.60 -8.12 14.18
N LEU A 29 -4.88 -7.00 14.24
CA LEU A 29 -3.42 -7.00 14.08
C LEU A 29 -2.69 -7.83 15.13
N GLN A 30 -3.18 -7.85 16.38
CA GLN A 30 -2.64 -8.69 17.45
C GLN A 30 -2.92 -10.18 17.22
N GLU A 31 -4.13 -10.53 16.78
CA GLU A 31 -4.51 -11.92 16.45
C GLU A 31 -3.66 -12.49 15.30
N HIS A 32 -3.18 -11.63 14.39
CA HIS A 32 -2.39 -12.01 13.23
C HIS A 32 -0.89 -11.70 13.34
N SER A 33 -0.37 -11.46 14.55
CA SER A 33 1.05 -11.11 14.73
C SER A 33 2.04 -12.23 14.36
N SER A 34 1.55 -13.47 14.17
CA SER A 34 2.35 -14.60 13.65
C SER A 34 2.53 -14.56 12.13
N ASP A 35 1.67 -13.86 11.39
CA ASP A 35 1.63 -13.92 9.93
C ASP A 35 2.51 -12.82 9.31
N PHE A 36 2.62 -11.69 10.00
CA PHE A 36 3.43 -10.54 9.60
C PHE A 36 3.77 -9.67 10.80
N ARG A 37 4.82 -8.86 10.67
CA ARG A 37 5.16 -7.85 11.67
C ARG A 37 4.53 -6.51 11.33
N HIS A 38 3.87 -5.88 12.29
CA HIS A 38 3.35 -4.53 12.14
C HIS A 38 4.49 -3.51 12.30
N PHE A 39 4.72 -2.72 11.25
CA PHE A 39 5.69 -1.63 11.27
C PHE A 39 5.02 -0.35 11.76
N HIS A 40 5.41 0.10 12.95
CA HIS A 40 4.95 1.38 13.49
C HIS A 40 5.70 2.53 12.79
N CYS A 41 5.09 3.08 11.74
CA CYS A 41 5.59 4.30 11.12
C CYS A 41 5.39 5.49 12.09
N PRO A 42 6.38 6.38 12.29
CA PRO A 42 6.18 7.58 13.08
C PRO A 42 5.16 8.50 12.37
N PRO A 43 4.34 9.29 13.10
CA PRO A 43 3.19 10.01 12.54
C PRO A 43 3.45 11.08 11.46
N LYS A 44 4.71 11.30 11.05
CA LYS A 44 5.13 12.43 10.21
C LYS A 44 6.05 12.06 9.05
N PHE A 45 6.06 10.80 8.61
CA PHE A 45 6.89 10.38 7.46
C PHE A 45 6.04 9.87 6.28
N PRO A 46 5.37 10.77 5.53
CA PRO A 46 4.77 10.42 4.25
C PRO A 46 5.84 9.96 3.23
N ASP A 47 7.07 10.47 3.35
CA ASP A 47 8.21 10.09 2.49
C ASP A 47 8.63 8.63 2.67
N MET A 48 8.24 7.97 3.76
CA MET A 48 8.46 6.54 3.99
C MET A 48 7.29 5.68 3.51
N ASN A 49 6.20 6.27 3.03
CA ASN A 49 5.06 5.52 2.53
C ASN A 49 5.33 5.11 1.06
N ILE A 50 5.74 3.86 0.86
CA ILE A 50 5.95 3.27 -0.48
C ILE A 50 4.69 3.34 -1.37
N ILE A 51 3.51 3.57 -0.79
CA ILE A 51 2.26 3.73 -1.54
C ILE A 51 2.22 5.02 -2.36
N GLU A 52 2.94 6.09 -1.96
CA GLU A 52 2.90 7.38 -2.64
C GLU A 52 3.49 7.31 -4.06
N PRO A 53 4.73 6.80 -4.27
CA PRO A 53 5.26 6.55 -5.61
C PRO A 53 4.37 5.63 -6.46
N ILE A 54 3.74 4.63 -5.83
CA ILE A 54 2.82 3.70 -6.48
C ILE A 54 1.56 4.45 -6.95
N TRP A 55 1.03 5.36 -6.15
CA TRP A 55 -0.11 6.19 -6.53
C TRP A 55 0.20 7.09 -7.71
N VAL A 56 1.35 7.77 -7.69
CA VAL A 56 1.82 8.62 -8.79
C VAL A 56 1.95 7.81 -10.07
N ALA A 57 2.56 6.62 -10.01
CA ALA A 57 2.72 5.74 -11.17
C ALA A 57 1.38 5.25 -11.73
N SER A 58 0.41 4.97 -10.85
CA SER A 58 -0.93 4.51 -11.23
C SER A 58 -1.75 5.64 -11.85
N GLN A 59 -1.70 6.84 -11.27
CA GLN A 59 -2.31 8.04 -11.84
C GLN A 59 -1.74 8.36 -13.23
N CYS A 60 -0.41 8.33 -13.37
CA CYS A 60 0.25 8.55 -14.67
C CYS A 60 -0.21 7.54 -15.72
N ALA A 61 -0.37 6.26 -15.36
CA ALA A 61 -0.83 5.23 -16.28
C ALA A 61 -2.28 5.45 -16.72
N VAL A 62 -3.17 5.83 -15.79
CA VAL A 62 -4.57 6.14 -16.11
C VAL A 62 -4.69 7.38 -16.98
N GLN A 63 -3.92 8.44 -16.69
CA GLN A 63 -3.94 9.68 -17.48
C GLN A 63 -3.40 9.53 -18.90
N LYS A 64 -2.47 8.59 -19.14
CA LYS A 64 -1.89 8.31 -20.45
C LYS A 64 -2.80 7.47 -21.36
N ARG A 65 -3.94 6.99 -20.87
CA ARG A 65 -4.91 6.27 -21.70
C ARG A 65 -5.45 7.18 -22.79
N SER A 66 -5.71 6.60 -23.96
CA SER A 66 -6.36 7.29 -25.08
C SER A 66 -7.75 7.81 -24.72
N GLN A 67 -8.47 7.07 -23.88
CA GLN A 67 -9.77 7.45 -23.33
C GLN A 67 -9.66 7.63 -21.81
N PRO A 68 -9.85 8.85 -21.30
CA PRO A 68 -9.96 9.09 -19.87
C PRO A 68 -11.19 8.37 -19.29
N PRO A 69 -11.13 7.84 -18.06
CA PRO A 69 -12.29 7.22 -17.43
C PRO A 69 -13.42 8.23 -17.23
N GLY A 70 -14.58 7.96 -17.85
CA GLY A 70 -15.77 8.82 -17.75
C GLY A 70 -16.65 8.50 -16.54
N THR A 71 -16.52 7.29 -15.98
CA THR A 71 -17.30 6.82 -14.83
C THR A 71 -16.41 6.22 -13.74
N PRO A 72 -16.88 6.12 -12.48
CA PRO A 72 -16.15 5.41 -11.42
C PRO A 72 -15.85 3.94 -11.76
N MET A 73 -16.72 3.28 -12.54
CA MET A 73 -16.48 1.91 -12.99
C MET A 73 -15.32 1.84 -13.98
N ASP A 74 -15.26 2.77 -14.93
CA ASP A 74 -14.16 2.85 -15.89
C ASP A 74 -12.83 3.16 -15.17
N LEU A 75 -12.87 4.01 -14.15
CA LEU A 75 -11.67 4.34 -13.36
C LEU A 75 -11.16 3.10 -12.62
N ARG A 76 -12.07 2.32 -12.02
CA ARG A 76 -11.73 1.04 -11.37
C ARG A 76 -11.12 0.04 -12.36
N ALA A 77 -11.68 -0.08 -13.56
CA ALA A 77 -11.16 -0.97 -14.60
C ALA A 77 -9.77 -0.52 -15.06
N ALA A 78 -9.60 0.78 -15.33
CA ALA A 78 -8.34 1.38 -15.74
C ALA A 78 -7.22 1.20 -14.69
N LEU A 79 -7.54 1.40 -13.42
CA LEU A 79 -6.60 1.17 -12.30
C LEU A 79 -6.22 -0.30 -12.18
N LYS A 80 -7.19 -1.22 -12.30
CA LYS A 80 -6.92 -2.66 -12.23
C LYS A 80 -6.02 -3.13 -13.36
N GLU A 81 -6.29 -2.71 -14.60
CA GLU A 81 -5.46 -3.05 -15.77
C GLU A 81 -4.04 -2.46 -15.62
N SER A 82 -3.94 -1.19 -15.23
CA SER A 82 -2.66 -0.51 -14.92
C SER A 82 -1.85 -1.23 -13.84
N TRP A 83 -2.52 -1.88 -12.89
CA TRP A 83 -1.87 -2.61 -11.80
C TRP A 83 -1.36 -3.96 -12.27
N CYS A 84 -2.17 -4.70 -13.03
CA CYS A 84 -1.82 -6.03 -13.55
C CYS A 84 -0.64 -6.00 -14.54
N GLU A 85 -0.42 -4.89 -15.24
CA GLU A 85 0.70 -4.73 -16.17
C GLU A 85 2.05 -4.44 -15.49
N LYS A 86 2.06 -4.16 -14.18
CA LYS A 86 3.33 -3.88 -13.46
C LYS A 86 4.15 -5.17 -13.34
N PRO A 87 5.47 -5.13 -13.63
CA PRO A 87 6.32 -6.28 -13.40
C PRO A 87 6.40 -6.60 -11.90
N PRO A 88 6.59 -7.88 -11.52
CA PRO A 88 6.95 -8.20 -10.13
C PRO A 88 8.26 -7.46 -9.78
N GLY A 89 8.25 -6.81 -8.61
CA GLY A 89 9.38 -6.05 -8.08
C GLY A 89 10.53 -6.93 -7.61
#